data_AF-A0A9P4XXP4-F1
#
_entry.id   AF-A0A9P4XXP4-F1
#
_cell.length_a   1.000
_cell.length_b   1.000
_cell.length_c   1.000
_cell.angle_alpha   90.00
_cell.angle_beta   90.00
_cell.angle_gamma   90.00
#
_symmetry.space_group_name_H-M   'P 1'
#
loop_
_entity.id
_entity.type
_entity.pdbx_description
1 polymer ?
#
loop_
_entity_poly.entity_id
_entity_poly.type
_entity_poly.pdbx_seq_one_letter_code
_entity_poly.pdbx_strand_id
1 'polypeptide(L)'
;RQAGQPAPYGQACLQCYKSKCKCMLRDERGTCERCHRLGQRCIPSDAIRRRRVQTSQSTGSKVAHLEQRIDSLMSLLKNATRSPDSLDELQTTLRREIYARRYDALSEVQDPSIADITPGALMGSTSTTCLSRFIDKLLPCCPFVHLPRQTSIKTLGRDRPFLLLAISTVARPSTKTRLARGEEFKRILAKELLVDGHSSIDLLLAVLTFVAWSHDTFLSKKSISRLLTLALSILYE
;
A
#
# COMPACT_ATOMS: atom_id res chain seq x y z
N ARG A 1 -10.03 -41.03 -32.53
CA ARG A 1 -9.95 -41.18 -31.05
C ARG A 1 -10.98 -40.24 -30.45
N GLN A 2 -12.14 -40.73 -30.04
CA GLN A 2 -13.12 -39.90 -29.34
C GLN A 2 -12.54 -39.56 -27.97
N ALA A 3 -12.27 -38.28 -27.73
CA ALA A 3 -11.74 -37.81 -26.46
C ALA A 3 -12.88 -37.83 -25.43
N GLY A 4 -12.71 -38.58 -24.33
CA GLY A 4 -13.69 -38.59 -23.25
C GLY A 4 -13.93 -37.17 -22.70
N GLN A 5 -15.12 -36.91 -22.17
CA GLN A 5 -15.41 -35.60 -21.59
C GLN A 5 -14.79 -35.47 -20.19
N PRO A 6 -14.15 -34.34 -19.84
CA PRO A 6 -13.66 -34.12 -18.48
C PRO A 6 -14.83 -34.08 -17.49
N ALA A 7 -14.66 -34.73 -16.34
CA ALA A 7 -15.62 -34.60 -15.25
C ALA A 7 -15.73 -33.12 -14.83
N PRO A 8 -16.94 -32.58 -14.60
CA PRO A 8 -17.12 -31.20 -14.17
C PRO A 8 -16.46 -30.95 -12.81
N TYR A 9 -16.19 -29.68 -12.52
CA TYR A 9 -15.45 -29.28 -11.33
C TYR A 9 -16.04 -29.89 -10.04
N GLY A 10 -15.22 -30.61 -9.29
CA GLY A 10 -15.62 -31.28 -8.05
C GLY A 10 -16.30 -32.65 -8.22
N GLN A 11 -16.44 -33.17 -9.45
CA GLN A 11 -17.05 -34.49 -9.73
C GLN A 11 -16.05 -35.54 -10.24
N ALA A 12 -14.75 -35.36 -10.01
CA ALA A 12 -13.78 -36.40 -10.28
C ALA A 12 -14.03 -37.63 -9.38
N CYS A 13 -13.82 -38.85 -9.91
CA CYS A 13 -13.89 -40.06 -9.09
C CYS A 13 -12.82 -40.06 -7.98
N LEU A 14 -13.05 -40.80 -6.89
CA LEU A 14 -12.15 -40.83 -5.72
C LEU A 14 -10.70 -41.18 -6.09
N GLN A 15 -10.50 -42.07 -7.06
CA GLN A 15 -9.17 -42.51 -7.46
C GLN A 15 -8.40 -41.45 -8.25
N CYS A 16 -9.08 -40.74 -9.16
CA CYS A 16 -8.48 -39.61 -9.89
C CYS A 16 -8.22 -38.42 -8.96
N TYR A 17 -9.10 -38.18 -7.99
CA TYR A 17 -8.91 -37.16 -6.96
C TYR A 17 -7.68 -37.46 -6.08
N LYS A 18 -7.61 -38.66 -5.48
CA LYS A 18 -6.48 -39.08 -4.63
C LYS A 18 -5.15 -39.04 -5.39
N SER A 19 -5.16 -39.42 -6.67
CA SER A 19 -3.97 -39.42 -7.53
C SER A 19 -3.71 -38.09 -8.24
N LYS A 20 -4.48 -37.03 -7.93
CA LYS A 20 -4.36 -35.66 -8.47
C LYS A 20 -4.26 -35.61 -10.01
N CYS A 21 -5.02 -36.44 -10.70
CA CYS A 21 -5.06 -36.45 -12.16
C CYS A 21 -6.42 -36.02 -12.73
N LYS A 22 -6.43 -35.74 -14.03
CA LYS A 22 -7.67 -35.46 -14.77
C LYS A 22 -8.56 -36.71 -14.82
N CYS A 23 -9.84 -36.54 -14.51
CA CYS A 23 -10.85 -37.60 -14.60
C CYS A 23 -11.63 -37.42 -15.92
N MET A 24 -11.46 -38.34 -16.86
CA MET A 24 -12.11 -38.30 -18.18
C MET A 24 -13.21 -39.36 -18.23
N LEU A 25 -14.46 -38.95 -18.34
CA LEU A 25 -15.62 -39.84 -18.39
C LEU A 25 -15.74 -40.50 -19.76
N ARG A 26 -16.17 -41.77 -19.76
CA ARG A 26 -16.53 -42.52 -20.97
C ARG A 26 -18.04 -42.57 -21.08
N ASP A 27 -18.56 -42.48 -22.30
CA ASP A 27 -20.00 -42.39 -22.56
C ASP A 27 -20.76 -43.70 -22.26
N GLU A 28 -20.08 -44.85 -22.31
CA GLU A 28 -20.79 -46.14 -22.37
C GLU A 28 -20.89 -46.92 -21.05
N ARG A 29 -20.17 -46.54 -19.99
CA ARG A 29 -20.09 -47.38 -18.75
C ARG A 29 -20.03 -46.63 -17.43
N GLY A 30 -20.13 -45.31 -17.40
CA GLY A 30 -20.03 -44.52 -16.17
C GLY A 30 -18.68 -44.59 -15.44
N THR A 31 -17.69 -45.29 -16.00
CA THR A 31 -16.32 -45.37 -15.49
C THR A 31 -15.42 -44.39 -16.23
N CYS A 32 -14.47 -43.76 -15.55
CA CYS A 32 -13.49 -42.91 -16.21
C CYS A 32 -12.44 -43.74 -16.99
N GLU A 33 -11.86 -43.13 -18.03
CA GLU A 33 -10.87 -43.74 -18.92
C GLU A 33 -9.66 -44.30 -18.16
N ARG A 34 -9.17 -43.56 -17.16
CA ARG A 34 -8.04 -43.98 -16.33
C ARG A 34 -8.35 -45.23 -15.52
N CYS A 35 -9.48 -45.25 -14.81
CA CYS A 35 -9.85 -46.40 -13.97
C CYS A 35 -10.10 -47.65 -14.82
N HIS A 36 -10.70 -47.49 -16.00
CA HIS A 36 -10.87 -48.58 -16.95
C HIS A 36 -9.52 -49.16 -17.41
N ARG A 37 -8.59 -48.31 -17.86
CA ARG A 37 -7.26 -48.75 -18.32
C ARG A 37 -6.46 -49.44 -17.23
N LEU A 38 -6.61 -49.02 -15.98
CA LEU A 38 -5.88 -49.56 -14.83
C LEU A 38 -6.58 -50.76 -14.17
N GLY A 39 -7.76 -51.18 -14.66
CA GLY A 39 -8.56 -52.24 -14.04
C GLY A 39 -8.99 -51.91 -12.60
N GLN A 40 -9.04 -50.62 -12.24
CA GLN A 40 -9.34 -50.16 -10.88
C GLN A 40 -10.82 -49.81 -10.75
N ARG A 41 -11.38 -50.01 -9.55
CA ARG A 41 -12.78 -49.66 -9.27
C ARG A 41 -12.98 -48.14 -9.35
N CYS A 42 -13.84 -47.69 -10.26
CA CYS A 42 -14.18 -46.28 -10.43
C CYS A 42 -15.33 -45.88 -9.51
N ILE A 43 -15.04 -45.24 -8.38
CA ILE A 43 -16.05 -44.79 -7.40
C ILE A 43 -16.31 -43.29 -7.62
N PRO A 44 -17.52 -42.90 -8.09
CA PRO A 44 -17.92 -41.49 -8.18
C PRO A 44 -17.80 -40.80 -6.81
N SER A 45 -17.51 -39.49 -6.79
CA SER A 45 -17.54 -38.73 -5.55
C SER A 45 -18.99 -38.56 -5.07
N ASP A 46 -19.29 -38.93 -3.82
CA ASP A 46 -20.62 -38.73 -3.20
C ASP A 46 -21.00 -37.25 -3.05
N ALA A 47 -20.02 -36.35 -3.17
CA ALA A 47 -20.24 -34.93 -3.07
C ALA A 47 -20.58 -34.34 -4.45
N ILE A 48 -21.88 -34.30 -4.78
CA ILE A 48 -22.41 -33.01 -5.24
C ILE A 48 -22.04 -32.07 -4.10
N ARG A 49 -21.08 -31.16 -4.32
CA ARG A 49 -20.83 -30.08 -3.38
C ARG A 49 -22.17 -29.33 -3.31
N ARG A 50 -23.02 -29.72 -2.35
CA ARG A 50 -24.34 -29.11 -2.15
C ARG A 50 -24.02 -27.64 -1.99
N ARG A 51 -24.32 -26.84 -3.01
CA ARG A 51 -24.40 -25.39 -2.82
C ARG A 51 -25.34 -25.25 -1.63
N ARG A 52 -24.88 -24.55 -0.60
CA ARG A 52 -25.59 -24.30 0.65
C ARG A 52 -26.84 -23.47 0.36
N VAL A 53 -27.84 -24.04 -0.31
CA VAL A 53 -29.04 -23.34 -0.78
C VAL A 53 -30.00 -23.05 0.37
N GLN A 54 -29.99 -23.84 1.44
CA GLN A 54 -30.92 -23.65 2.55
C GLN A 54 -30.46 -22.62 3.60
N THR A 55 -29.17 -22.28 3.68
CA THR A 55 -28.70 -21.20 4.57
C THR A 55 -28.54 -19.86 3.83
N SER A 56 -28.51 -19.86 2.50
CA SER A 56 -28.33 -18.65 1.68
C SER A 56 -29.61 -17.85 1.45
N GLN A 57 -30.81 -18.42 1.68
CA GLN A 57 -32.06 -17.67 1.53
C GLN A 57 -32.22 -16.60 2.62
N SER A 58 -31.80 -16.85 3.87
CA SER A 58 -31.91 -15.85 4.94
C SER A 58 -30.84 -14.75 4.84
N THR A 59 -29.61 -15.09 4.42
CA THR A 59 -28.57 -14.09 4.16
C THR A 59 -28.80 -13.34 2.85
N GLY A 60 -29.32 -13.99 1.81
CA GLY A 60 -29.70 -13.36 0.55
C GLY A 60 -30.88 -12.41 0.70
N SER A 61 -31.89 -12.78 1.49
CA SER A 61 -33.00 -11.89 1.86
C SER A 61 -32.52 -10.70 2.71
N LYS A 62 -31.59 -10.92 3.65
CA LYS A 62 -30.98 -9.82 4.43
C LYS A 62 -30.13 -8.90 3.56
N VAL A 63 -29.34 -9.44 2.63
CA VAL A 63 -28.54 -8.65 1.69
C VAL A 63 -29.45 -7.85 0.76
N ALA A 64 -30.47 -8.48 0.16
CA ALA A 64 -31.44 -7.80 -0.69
C ALA A 64 -32.23 -6.71 0.06
N HIS A 65 -32.62 -6.97 1.32
CA HIS A 65 -33.27 -5.96 2.15
C HIS A 65 -32.33 -4.81 2.55
N LEU A 66 -31.04 -5.10 2.77
CA LEU A 66 -30.03 -4.07 3.00
C LEU A 66 -29.75 -3.25 1.74
N GLU A 67 -29.65 -3.89 0.57
CA GLU A 67 -29.52 -3.24 -0.74
C GLU A 67 -30.74 -2.33 -1.00
N GLN A 68 -31.95 -2.82 -0.78
CA GLN A 68 -33.17 -2.03 -0.92
C GLN A 68 -33.20 -0.82 0.05
N ARG A 69 -32.74 -0.99 1.29
CA ARG A 69 -32.62 0.14 2.24
C ARG A 69 -31.55 1.14 1.81
N ILE A 70 -30.42 0.67 1.29
CA ILE A 70 -29.34 1.51 0.76
C ILE A 70 -29.84 2.31 -0.44
N ASP A 71 -30.55 1.69 -1.37
CA ASP A 71 -31.16 2.37 -2.52
C ASP A 71 -32.23 3.37 -2.09
N SER A 72 -33.03 3.04 -1.08
CA SER A 72 -34.01 3.95 -0.50
C SER A 72 -33.34 5.17 0.16
N LEU A 73 -32.25 4.96 0.90
CA LEU A 73 -31.47 6.04 1.50
C LEU A 73 -30.76 6.89 0.44
N MET A 74 -30.23 6.27 -0.61
CA MET A 74 -29.62 7.00 -1.74
C MET A 74 -30.65 7.81 -2.52
N SER A 75 -31.88 7.31 -2.65
CA SER A 75 -33.00 8.04 -3.25
C SER A 75 -33.42 9.23 -2.38
N LEU A 76 -33.55 9.04 -1.06
CA LEU A 76 -33.84 10.13 -0.12
C LEU A 76 -32.72 11.18 -0.09
N LEU A 77 -31.46 10.76 -0.12
CA LEU A 77 -30.30 11.65 -0.23
C LEU A 77 -30.31 12.40 -1.56
N LYS A 78 -30.52 11.72 -2.70
CA LYS A 78 -30.64 12.36 -4.02
C LYS A 78 -31.79 13.38 -4.07
N ASN A 79 -32.90 13.08 -3.42
CA ASN A 79 -34.05 13.99 -3.34
C ASN A 79 -33.79 15.16 -2.38
N ALA A 80 -33.04 14.94 -1.29
CA ALA A 80 -32.56 16.02 -0.42
C ALA A 80 -31.49 16.89 -1.10
N THR A 81 -30.73 16.36 -2.05
CA THR A 81 -29.66 17.05 -2.79
C THR A 81 -30.09 17.49 -4.20
N ARG A 82 -31.37 17.87 -4.39
CA ARG A 82 -31.90 18.25 -5.72
C ARG A 82 -31.29 19.51 -6.34
N SER A 83 -30.33 20.20 -5.70
CA SER A 83 -29.50 21.23 -6.33
C SER A 83 -28.03 20.75 -6.44
N PRO A 84 -27.53 20.45 -7.65
CA PRO A 84 -26.15 20.00 -7.86
C PRO A 84 -25.09 21.05 -7.46
N ASP A 85 -25.44 22.33 -7.37
CA ASP A 85 -24.55 23.40 -6.85
C ASP A 85 -24.21 23.20 -5.36
N SER A 86 -25.16 22.72 -4.56
CA SER A 86 -24.98 22.63 -3.10
C SER A 86 -23.99 21.54 -2.68
N LEU A 87 -23.83 20.47 -3.46
CA LEU A 87 -22.91 19.39 -3.16
C LEU A 87 -21.46 19.77 -3.47
N ASP A 88 -21.23 20.48 -4.57
CA ASP A 88 -19.89 20.96 -4.93
C ASP A 88 -19.44 22.08 -3.97
N GLU A 89 -20.39 22.93 -3.55
CA GLU A 89 -20.17 23.96 -2.54
C GLU A 89 -19.87 23.34 -1.16
N LEU A 90 -20.61 22.32 -0.74
CA LEU A 90 -20.32 21.57 0.49
C LEU A 90 -18.98 20.84 0.40
N GLN A 91 -18.66 20.18 -0.71
CA GLN A 91 -17.36 19.51 -0.89
C GLN A 91 -16.19 20.49 -0.87
N THR A 92 -16.37 21.67 -1.45
CA THR A 92 -15.39 22.75 -1.46
C THR A 92 -15.21 23.34 -0.06
N THR A 93 -16.30 23.53 0.67
CA THR A 93 -16.30 24.02 2.05
C THR A 93 -15.64 23.00 2.98
N LEU A 94 -15.98 21.71 2.87
CA LEU A 94 -15.37 20.63 3.65
C LEU A 94 -13.87 20.49 3.34
N ARG A 95 -13.45 20.66 2.08
CA ARG A 95 -12.03 20.72 1.72
C ARG A 95 -11.34 21.93 2.34
N ARG A 96 -11.95 23.13 2.29
CA ARG A 96 -11.39 24.33 2.92
C ARG A 96 -11.31 24.18 4.42
N GLU A 97 -12.32 23.62 5.09
CA GLU A 97 -12.32 23.36 6.52
C GLU A 97 -11.27 22.31 6.92
N ILE A 98 -11.06 21.25 6.12
CA ILE A 98 -9.98 20.29 6.35
C ILE A 98 -8.60 20.96 6.19
N TYR A 99 -8.44 21.82 5.18
CA TYR A 99 -7.20 22.57 4.98
C TYR A 99 -6.97 23.61 6.10
N ALA A 100 -7.99 24.34 6.51
CA ALA A 100 -7.96 25.32 7.59
C ALA A 100 -7.69 24.64 8.94
N ARG A 101 -8.39 23.55 9.28
CA ARG A 101 -8.07 22.75 10.47
C ARG A 101 -6.68 22.17 10.44
N ARG A 102 -6.17 21.77 9.26
CA ARG A 102 -4.78 21.31 9.14
C ARG A 102 -3.80 22.46 9.30
N TYR A 103 -4.15 23.66 8.87
CA TYR A 103 -3.34 24.87 9.03
C TYR A 103 -3.36 25.39 10.47
N ASP A 104 -4.52 25.35 11.15
CA ASP A 104 -4.68 25.66 12.57
C ASP A 104 -3.98 24.61 13.44
N ALA A 105 -4.08 23.31 13.12
CA ALA A 105 -3.31 22.26 13.80
C ALA A 105 -1.79 22.37 13.54
N LEU A 106 -1.37 23.02 12.46
CA LEU A 106 0.04 23.37 12.21
C LEU A 106 0.44 24.70 12.89
N SER A 107 -0.52 25.54 13.26
CA SER A 107 -0.31 26.84 13.92
C SER A 107 -0.41 26.75 15.45
N GLU A 108 -1.19 25.81 15.98
CA GLU A 108 -1.28 25.47 17.43
C GLU A 108 -0.12 24.60 17.92
N VAL A 109 0.82 24.21 17.04
CA VAL A 109 2.15 23.78 17.47
C VAL A 109 2.93 25.04 17.85
N GLN A 110 2.55 25.62 18.98
CA GLN A 110 3.36 26.59 19.69
C GLN A 110 4.55 25.84 20.27
N ASP A 111 5.75 26.25 19.84
CA ASP A 111 7.07 25.72 20.14
C ASP A 111 7.19 24.87 21.42
N PRO A 112 7.57 23.60 21.25
CA PRO A 112 8.73 23.08 21.94
C PRO A 112 9.78 22.71 20.87
N SER A 113 10.68 23.65 20.62
CA SER A 113 11.98 23.44 19.98
C SER A 113 11.96 23.12 18.47
N ILE A 114 11.79 24.16 17.64
CA ILE A 114 12.41 24.20 16.30
C ILE A 114 13.94 23.92 16.38
N ALA A 115 14.58 24.14 17.53
CA ALA A 115 16.00 23.84 17.74
C ALA A 115 16.35 22.34 17.63
N ASP A 116 15.40 21.43 17.78
CA ASP A 116 15.62 19.97 17.72
C ASP A 116 15.61 19.38 16.30
N ILE A 117 15.43 20.22 15.26
CA ILE A 117 15.37 19.79 13.84
C ILE A 117 16.35 20.61 12.98
N THR A 118 17.39 21.15 13.60
CA THR A 118 18.60 21.55 12.86
C THR A 118 19.32 20.28 12.40
N PRO A 119 19.99 20.24 11.23
CA PRO A 119 20.91 19.14 10.88
C PRO A 119 21.89 18.77 12.00
N GLY A 120 22.22 19.73 12.89
CA GLY A 120 23.04 19.51 14.09
C GLY A 120 22.37 18.77 15.26
N ALA A 121 21.04 18.82 15.41
CA ALA A 121 20.32 18.21 16.54
C ALA A 121 20.04 16.70 16.34
N LEU A 122 20.22 16.19 15.11
CA LEU A 122 20.03 14.78 14.78
C LEU A 122 21.20 13.87 15.23
N MET A 123 22.20 14.40 15.92
CA MET A 123 23.38 13.66 16.40
C MET A 123 23.14 12.81 17.67
N GLY A 124 21.92 12.29 17.84
CA GLY A 124 21.56 11.38 18.94
C GLY A 124 21.81 9.90 18.63
N SER A 125 21.82 9.05 19.67
CA SER A 125 21.92 7.57 19.56
C SER A 125 20.80 6.93 18.72
N THR A 126 19.67 7.62 18.56
CA THR A 126 18.58 7.15 17.70
C THR A 126 18.97 7.17 16.23
N SER A 127 19.77 8.15 15.81
CA SER A 127 20.23 8.25 14.43
C SER A 127 21.23 7.15 14.11
N THR A 128 22.13 6.75 15.03
CA THR A 128 23.12 5.66 14.80
C THR A 128 22.44 4.35 14.50
N THR A 129 21.38 4.05 15.26
CA THR A 129 20.55 2.86 15.06
C THR A 129 19.76 2.93 13.75
N CYS A 130 19.29 4.12 13.37
CA CYS A 130 18.61 4.32 12.09
C CYS A 130 19.57 4.12 10.91
N LEU A 131 20.80 4.63 11.00
CA LEU A 131 21.81 4.47 9.96
C LEU A 131 22.24 3.02 9.79
N SER A 132 22.50 2.29 10.88
CA SER A 132 22.85 0.86 10.80
C SER A 132 21.70 0.05 10.20
N ARG A 133 20.47 0.30 10.65
CA ARG A 133 19.27 -0.33 10.07
C ARG A 133 19.12 -0.01 8.58
N PHE A 134 19.38 1.22 8.17
CA PHE A 134 19.31 1.62 6.77
C PHE A 134 20.30 0.83 5.92
N ILE A 135 21.58 0.81 6.33
CA ILE A 135 22.66 0.11 5.63
C ILE A 135 22.41 -1.41 5.59
N ASP A 136 21.96 -2.01 6.69
CA ASP A 136 21.82 -3.46 6.81
C ASP A 136 20.52 -4.02 6.22
N LYS A 137 19.44 -3.23 6.19
CA LYS A 137 18.09 -3.73 5.89
C LYS A 137 17.38 -3.02 4.74
N LEU A 138 17.61 -1.72 4.55
CA LEU A 138 16.89 -0.95 3.52
C LEU A 138 17.71 -0.89 2.23
N LEU A 139 18.98 -0.51 2.33
CA LEU A 139 19.87 -0.32 1.18
C LEU A 139 20.05 -1.58 0.31
N PRO A 140 20.13 -2.82 0.86
CA PRO A 140 20.21 -4.02 0.04
C PRO A 140 18.97 -4.26 -0.86
N CYS A 141 17.81 -3.70 -0.50
CA CYS A 141 16.57 -3.84 -1.27
C CYS A 141 16.46 -2.81 -2.41
N CYS A 142 17.16 -1.68 -2.31
CA CYS A 142 17.20 -0.64 -3.33
C CYS A 142 18.54 0.12 -3.26
N PRO A 143 19.60 -0.41 -3.92
CA PRO A 143 20.94 0.16 -3.84
C PRO A 143 21.12 1.29 -4.87
N PHE A 144 20.80 2.53 -4.47
CA PHE A 144 21.06 3.72 -5.31
C PHE A 144 22.12 4.67 -4.71
N VAL A 145 22.58 4.41 -3.48
CA VAL A 145 23.65 5.16 -2.81
C VAL A 145 24.65 4.20 -2.20
N HIS A 146 25.94 4.50 -2.31
CA HIS A 146 26.98 3.72 -1.65
C HIS A 146 27.25 4.29 -0.25
N LEU A 147 26.92 3.50 0.78
CA LEU A 147 27.22 3.81 2.19
C LEU A 147 27.91 2.59 2.83
N PRO A 148 29.24 2.63 3.03
CA PRO A 148 29.96 1.58 3.75
C PRO A 148 29.40 1.36 5.15
N ARG A 149 29.52 0.14 5.69
CA ARG A 149 29.10 -0.18 7.07
C ARG A 149 29.81 0.66 8.13
N GLN A 150 30.99 1.18 7.82
CA GLN A 150 31.78 2.04 8.69
C GLN A 150 31.37 3.53 8.61
N THR A 151 30.32 3.87 7.85
CA THR A 151 29.86 5.26 7.72
C THR A 151 29.45 5.79 9.09
N SER A 152 30.13 6.84 9.55
CA SER A 152 29.78 7.54 10.79
C SER A 152 28.68 8.56 10.54
N ILE A 153 27.83 8.78 11.52
CA ILE A 153 26.83 9.84 11.47
C ILE A 153 27.46 11.22 11.44
N LYS A 154 28.59 11.38 12.12
CA LYS A 154 29.28 12.67 12.17
C LYS A 154 29.76 13.08 10.78
N THR A 155 30.34 12.14 10.05
CA THR A 155 30.82 12.37 8.68
C THR A 155 29.66 12.54 7.73
N LEU A 156 28.64 11.68 7.80
CA LEU A 156 27.48 11.76 6.93
C LEU A 156 26.67 13.04 7.17
N GLY A 157 26.51 13.49 8.41
CA GLY A 157 25.81 14.72 8.76
C GLY A 157 26.54 15.98 8.30
N ARG A 158 27.89 15.95 8.25
CA ARG A 158 28.69 17.06 7.71
C ARG A 158 28.61 17.12 6.19
N ASP A 159 28.73 15.97 5.52
CA ASP A 159 28.88 15.94 4.07
C ASP A 159 27.53 15.88 3.34
N ARG A 160 26.50 15.28 3.97
CA ARG A 160 25.18 15.01 3.38
C ARG A 160 24.05 15.09 4.44
N PRO A 161 23.78 16.28 4.99
CA PRO A 161 22.79 16.47 6.06
C PRO A 161 21.36 16.08 5.65
N PHE A 162 20.94 16.33 4.40
CA PHE A 162 19.58 16.01 3.95
C PHE A 162 19.38 14.51 3.78
N LEU A 163 20.38 13.80 3.27
CA LEU A 163 20.37 12.34 3.20
C LEU A 163 20.31 11.73 4.60
N LEU A 164 21.10 12.23 5.55
CA LEU A 164 21.05 11.75 6.94
C LEU A 164 19.65 11.96 7.54
N LEU A 165 19.02 13.09 7.25
CA LEU A 165 17.66 13.40 7.70
C LEU A 165 16.63 12.45 7.07
N ALA A 166 16.74 12.17 5.77
CA ALA A 166 15.88 11.21 5.08
C ALA A 166 16.03 9.80 5.67
N ILE A 167 17.27 9.34 5.88
CA ILE A 167 17.59 8.05 6.50
C ILE A 167 16.98 7.95 7.90
N SER A 168 17.21 8.96 8.73
CA SER A 168 16.68 9.03 10.11
C SER A 168 15.16 9.11 10.16
N THR A 169 14.54 9.54 9.07
CA THR A 169 13.09 9.54 8.91
C THR A 169 12.61 8.17 8.48
N VAL A 170 13.09 7.59 7.37
CA VAL A 170 12.56 6.32 6.83
C VAL A 170 12.89 5.10 7.69
N ALA A 171 14.03 5.10 8.39
CA ALA A 171 14.47 3.97 9.20
C ALA A 171 13.89 3.99 10.64
N ARG A 172 13.06 4.98 11.00
CA ARG A 172 12.47 5.11 12.35
C ARG A 172 11.54 3.91 12.65
N PRO A 173 11.69 3.21 13.79
CA PRO A 173 10.85 2.04 14.09
C PRO A 173 9.38 2.40 14.30
N SER A 174 9.08 3.44 15.08
CA SER A 174 7.71 3.88 15.39
C SER A 174 7.02 4.50 14.18
N THR A 175 5.89 3.93 13.74
CA THR A 175 5.08 4.46 12.65
C THR A 175 4.57 5.87 12.94
N LYS A 176 4.08 6.14 14.16
CA LYS A 176 3.59 7.48 14.56
C LYS A 176 4.69 8.53 14.47
N THR A 177 5.89 8.23 14.96
CA THR A 177 7.04 9.15 14.90
C THR A 177 7.50 9.36 13.45
N ARG A 178 7.48 8.29 12.65
CA ARG A 178 7.83 8.33 11.24
C ARG A 178 6.87 9.22 10.45
N LEU A 179 5.59 9.25 10.81
CA LEU A 179 4.55 10.10 10.17
C LEU A 179 4.85 11.57 10.40
N ALA A 180 5.00 11.95 11.67
CA ALA A 180 5.31 13.32 12.05
C ALA A 180 6.62 13.81 11.41
N ARG A 181 7.69 13.00 11.47
CA ARG A 181 8.98 13.35 10.86
C ARG A 181 8.93 13.38 9.33
N GLY A 182 8.08 12.55 8.71
CA GLY A 182 7.88 12.55 7.26
C GLY A 182 7.16 13.79 6.73
N GLU A 183 6.17 14.32 7.46
CA GLU A 183 5.56 15.61 7.10
C GLU A 183 6.55 16.76 7.23
N GLU A 184 7.34 16.76 8.30
CA GLU A 184 8.36 17.79 8.51
C GLU A 184 9.46 17.74 7.44
N PHE A 185 9.93 16.53 7.10
CA PHE A 185 10.89 16.34 6.02
C PHE A 185 10.37 16.88 4.68
N LYS A 186 9.07 16.67 4.37
CA LYS A 186 8.45 17.26 3.17
C LYS A 186 8.40 18.79 3.20
N ARG A 187 8.20 19.42 4.37
CA ARG A 187 8.26 20.88 4.51
C ARG A 187 9.67 21.40 4.21
N ILE A 188 10.69 20.75 4.77
CA ILE A 188 12.09 21.11 4.53
C ILE A 188 12.41 21.00 3.03
N LEU A 189 12.07 19.87 2.40
CA LEU A 189 12.28 19.70 0.96
C LEU A 189 11.56 20.77 0.12
N ALA A 190 10.31 21.09 0.47
CA ALA A 190 9.55 22.11 -0.25
C ALA A 190 10.19 23.49 -0.11
N LYS A 191 10.69 23.83 1.08
CA LYS A 191 11.39 25.09 1.31
C LYS A 191 12.68 25.16 0.48
N GLU A 192 13.58 24.20 0.68
CA GLU A 192 14.90 24.20 0.04
C GLU A 192 14.80 24.17 -1.49
N LEU A 193 13.86 23.39 -2.04
CA LEU A 193 13.78 23.16 -3.48
C LEU A 193 12.90 24.17 -4.23
N LEU A 194 11.81 24.67 -3.61
CA LEU A 194 10.85 25.56 -4.29
C LEU A 194 10.98 27.02 -3.89
N VAL A 195 11.37 27.28 -2.64
CA VAL A 195 11.49 28.65 -2.12
C VAL A 195 12.92 29.13 -2.31
N ASP A 196 13.89 28.35 -1.85
CA ASP A 196 15.30 28.73 -1.89
C ASP A 196 15.97 28.34 -3.23
N GLY A 197 15.36 27.42 -3.98
CA GLY A 197 15.83 27.02 -5.32
C GLY A 197 17.14 26.24 -5.29
N HIS A 198 17.44 25.52 -4.20
CA HIS A 198 18.66 24.75 -4.07
C HIS A 198 18.54 23.38 -4.76
N SER A 199 19.45 23.11 -5.68
CA SER A 199 19.63 21.80 -6.32
C SER A 199 20.98 21.20 -5.89
N SER A 200 20.95 20.03 -5.25
CA SER A 200 22.18 19.34 -4.83
C SER A 200 22.01 17.83 -4.88
N ILE A 201 23.13 17.12 -5.04
CA ILE A 201 23.14 15.65 -4.98
C ILE A 201 22.64 15.12 -3.63
N ASP A 202 22.89 15.87 -2.54
CA ASP A 202 22.39 15.50 -1.21
C ASP A 202 20.85 15.57 -1.16
N LEU A 203 20.25 16.65 -1.68
CA LEU A 203 18.80 16.79 -1.80
C LEU A 203 18.21 15.71 -2.71
N LEU A 204 18.84 15.42 -3.85
CA LEU A 204 18.40 14.36 -4.74
C LEU A 204 18.38 13.00 -4.02
N LEU A 205 19.48 12.63 -3.37
CA LEU A 205 19.58 11.38 -2.63
C LEU A 205 18.59 11.33 -1.45
N ALA A 206 18.32 12.46 -0.81
CA ALA A 206 17.34 12.58 0.26
C ALA A 206 15.91 12.34 -0.25
N VAL A 207 15.53 12.92 -1.39
CA VAL A 207 14.23 12.71 -2.03
C VAL A 207 14.06 11.26 -2.48
N LEU A 208 15.07 10.68 -3.14
CA LEU A 208 15.05 9.28 -3.58
C LEU A 208 14.94 8.32 -2.40
N THR A 209 15.69 8.58 -1.32
CA THR A 209 15.59 7.83 -0.06
C THR A 209 14.19 7.90 0.51
N PHE A 210 13.60 9.09 0.58
CA PHE A 210 12.27 9.23 1.12
C PHE A 210 11.22 8.50 0.27
N VAL A 211 11.27 8.62 -1.05
CA VAL A 211 10.31 7.96 -1.95
C VAL A 211 10.42 6.43 -1.90
N ALA A 212 11.64 5.88 -1.92
CA ALA A 212 11.88 4.44 -1.99
C ALA A 212 11.27 3.65 -0.82
N TRP A 213 11.16 4.25 0.37
CA TRP A 213 10.71 3.54 1.59
C TRP A 213 9.47 4.15 2.25
N SER A 214 8.70 5.00 1.55
CA SER A 214 7.53 5.70 2.12
C SER A 214 6.17 5.34 1.52
N HIS A 215 6.10 4.23 0.78
CA HIS A 215 5.03 3.92 -0.16
C HIS A 215 3.61 3.73 0.42
N ASP A 216 3.44 3.26 1.67
CA ASP A 216 2.10 2.99 2.26
C ASP A 216 1.76 3.84 3.48
N THR A 217 2.75 4.35 4.20
CA THR A 217 2.52 5.04 5.48
C THR A 217 2.60 6.56 5.37
N PHE A 218 3.41 7.15 4.46
CA PHE A 218 3.66 8.60 4.44
C PHE A 218 3.23 9.31 3.16
N LEU A 219 3.14 8.57 2.05
CA LEU A 219 2.93 9.15 0.74
C LEU A 219 1.58 8.70 0.19
N SER A 220 0.67 9.66 0.01
CA SER A 220 -0.45 9.45 -0.91
C SER A 220 0.11 9.21 -2.32
N LYS A 221 -0.59 8.43 -3.16
CA LYS A 221 -0.18 8.18 -4.56
C LYS A 221 0.19 9.48 -5.31
N LYS A 222 -0.52 10.58 -5.03
CA LYS A 222 -0.26 11.91 -5.59
C LYS A 222 1.03 12.54 -5.08
N SER A 223 1.44 12.25 -3.85
CA SER A 223 2.67 12.76 -3.25
C SER A 223 3.92 12.10 -3.83
N ILE A 224 3.87 10.81 -4.16
CA ILE A 224 4.99 10.09 -4.79
C ILE A 224 5.33 10.72 -6.14
N SER A 225 4.31 10.88 -7.00
CA SER A 225 4.49 11.47 -8.33
C SER A 225 5.14 12.85 -8.26
N ARG A 226 4.64 13.72 -7.38
CA ARG A 226 5.22 15.07 -7.20
C ARG A 226 6.67 15.04 -6.72
N LEU A 227 7.00 14.20 -5.75
CA LEU A 227 8.37 14.07 -5.25
C LEU A 227 9.33 13.51 -6.30
N LEU A 228 8.88 12.57 -7.14
CA LEU A 228 9.67 12.08 -8.26
C LEU A 228 9.87 13.18 -9.32
N THR A 229 8.84 13.99 -9.61
CA THR A 229 8.99 15.15 -10.51
C THR A 229 10.00 16.15 -9.95
N LEU A 230 10.01 16.39 -8.63
CA LEU A 230 11.02 17.22 -7.97
C LEU A 230 12.43 16.61 -8.03
N ALA A 231 12.56 15.29 -7.86
CA ALA A 231 13.84 14.61 -8.03
C ALA A 231 14.35 14.75 -9.47
N LEU A 232 13.45 14.65 -10.46
CA LEU A 232 13.78 14.88 -11.86
C LEU A 232 14.20 16.33 -12.11
N SER A 233 13.53 17.33 -11.54
CA SER A 233 13.94 18.72 -11.74
C SER A 233 15.34 19.00 -11.21
N ILE A 234 15.76 18.39 -10.09
CA ILE A 234 17.14 18.51 -9.57
C ILE A 234 18.17 17.93 -10.56
N LEU A 235 17.81 16.94 -11.38
CA LEU A 235 18.72 16.32 -12.35
C LEU A 235 18.88 17.11 -13.65
N TYR A 236 17.92 17.99 -13.97
CA TYR A 236 17.88 18.73 -15.23
C TYR A 236 18.29 20.20 -15.10
N GLU A 237 18.67 20.64 -13.90
CA GLU A 237 19.44 21.88 -13.69
C GLU A 237 20.93 21.66 -13.93
#